data_AF-E6UJA7-F1
#
_entry.id   AF-E6UJA7-F1
#
_cell.length_a   1.000
_cell.length_b   1.000
_cell.length_c   1.000
_cell.angle_alpha   90.00
_cell.angle_beta   90.00
_cell.angle_gamma   90.00
#
_symmetry.space_group_name_H-M   'P 1'
#
loop_
_entity.id
_entity.type
_entity.pdbx_description
1 polymer ?
#
loop_
_entity_poly.entity_id
_entity_poly.type
_entity_poly.pdbx_seq_one_letter_code
_entity_poly.pdbx_strand_id
1 'polypeptide(L)'
;MSAYNDLLNKYNTLVARCQSLQETLISKEQQWNIEAEEHKIVEDNIKKLCILILAKDKSQINLGSNSGSWNACQIRDLIIQSIDSYKKYNRERSLTLQQLLDLAEEKQHTIDGLIDELEFYKNNSGKNVDYAEEKESKAKEKALEEAIEGLDFEEKQKIKNNNANIQLIDNESGVSDLILDAMEELDTFMPTEKSVPIKDSNGKIALAREKKRQNNVVKKFASEMDVGRVLNDLSPVQKDIITIIGEKGLSENMEIIQELYKDEKNKTKTKDSLSSMIYTAERELQATGVIISENTAIPLVGKANVKIIRMTELGNRLYSMMHNKKPVISEANRLQAEHDNIHHGYGIKAISQSMQSCDLYSHVSMDCRRDPFIVDKNKNRNVTYIPDIIAVYKNGDEKCYFEYERCSRPDDVIAEKCNKMCHFTRNMYFLTNNSNHANNLAKQLTKWKKEAAKRKIKAKIFLSTVKSFQANNFDIKEKWQFYWGDNDIEPITETKVDMPDN
;
A
#
# COMPACT_ATOMS: atom_id res chain seq x y z
N MET A 1 -2.56 -40.75 -76.33
CA MET A 1 -1.56 -40.11 -75.45
C MET A 1 -2.16 -39.17 -74.40
N SER A 2 -3.16 -38.32 -74.72
CA SER A 2 -3.75 -37.36 -73.76
C SER A 2 -4.32 -38.00 -72.48
N ALA A 3 -5.20 -39.01 -72.60
CA ALA A 3 -5.88 -39.62 -71.44
C ALA A 3 -4.95 -40.34 -70.46
N TYR A 4 -3.83 -40.89 -70.94
CA TYR A 4 -2.81 -41.53 -70.10
C TYR A 4 -2.08 -40.49 -69.23
N ASN A 5 -1.73 -39.35 -69.82
CA ASN A 5 -1.07 -38.26 -69.11
C ASN A 5 -2.01 -37.63 -68.05
N ASP A 6 -3.31 -37.52 -68.34
CA ASP A 6 -4.30 -37.01 -67.38
C ASP A 6 -4.48 -37.96 -66.19
N LEU A 7 -4.49 -39.28 -66.43
CA LEU A 7 -4.58 -40.28 -65.37
C LEU A 7 -3.30 -40.30 -64.51
N LEU A 8 -2.13 -40.20 -65.15
CA LEU A 8 -0.85 -40.13 -64.47
C LEU A 8 -0.75 -38.88 -63.58
N ASN A 9 -1.22 -37.74 -64.05
CA ASN A 9 -1.27 -36.50 -63.26
C ASN A 9 -2.19 -36.65 -62.03
N LYS A 10 -3.39 -37.23 -62.20
CA LYS A 10 -4.30 -37.49 -61.07
C LYS A 10 -3.70 -38.45 -60.05
N TYR A 11 -3.03 -39.50 -60.52
CA TYR A 11 -2.31 -40.44 -59.65
C TYR A 11 -1.20 -39.73 -58.86
N ASN A 12 -0.37 -38.93 -59.52
CA ASN A 12 0.70 -38.17 -58.86
C ASN A 12 0.15 -37.16 -57.84
N THR A 13 -0.97 -36.49 -58.14
CA THR A 13 -1.63 -35.60 -57.18
C THR A 13 -2.17 -36.34 -55.96
N LEU A 14 -2.76 -37.53 -56.16
CA LEU A 14 -3.26 -38.37 -55.06
C LEU A 14 -2.10 -38.89 -54.20
N VAL A 15 -1.01 -39.36 -54.81
CA VAL A 15 0.19 -39.80 -54.10
C VAL A 15 0.78 -38.66 -53.27
N ALA A 16 0.92 -37.46 -53.85
CA ALA A 16 1.41 -36.29 -53.13
C ALA A 16 0.50 -35.91 -51.94
N ARG A 17 -0.83 -36.01 -52.11
CA ARG A 17 -1.79 -35.76 -51.02
C ARG A 17 -1.70 -36.80 -49.91
N CYS A 18 -1.55 -38.09 -50.26
CA CYS A 18 -1.36 -39.16 -49.28
C CYS A 18 -0.05 -38.99 -48.50
N GLN A 19 1.04 -38.62 -49.18
CA GLN A 19 2.33 -38.33 -48.55
C GLN A 19 2.22 -37.13 -47.60
N SER A 20 1.61 -36.03 -48.05
CA SER A 20 1.38 -34.84 -47.20
C SER A 20 0.52 -35.13 -45.96
N LEU A 21 -0.52 -35.96 -46.09
CA LEU A 21 -1.34 -36.39 -44.95
C LEU A 21 -0.54 -37.29 -43.99
N GLN A 22 0.29 -38.17 -44.51
CA GLN A 22 1.15 -39.04 -43.71
C GLN A 22 2.19 -38.22 -42.93
N GLU A 23 2.81 -37.23 -43.56
CA GLU A 23 3.71 -36.27 -42.90
C GLU A 23 2.99 -35.47 -41.81
N THR A 24 1.74 -35.05 -42.07
CA THR A 24 0.92 -34.33 -41.09
C THR A 24 0.60 -35.21 -39.88
N LEU A 25 0.27 -36.48 -40.08
CA LEU A 25 0.00 -37.44 -39.00
C LEU A 25 1.24 -37.67 -38.14
N ILE A 26 2.40 -37.90 -38.76
CA ILE A 26 3.67 -38.09 -38.05
C ILE A 26 4.00 -36.84 -37.21
N SER A 27 3.84 -35.64 -37.80
CA SER A 27 4.07 -34.39 -37.07
C SER A 27 3.11 -34.23 -35.88
N LYS A 28 1.84 -34.62 -36.03
CA LYS A 28 0.85 -34.56 -34.95
C LYS A 28 1.11 -35.59 -33.84
N GLU A 29 1.57 -36.78 -34.19
CA GLU A 29 1.94 -37.80 -33.22
C GLU A 29 3.17 -37.39 -32.41
N GLN A 30 4.18 -36.79 -33.06
CA GLN A 30 5.33 -36.19 -32.38
C GLN A 30 4.89 -35.08 -31.43
N GLN A 31 3.99 -34.19 -31.88
CA GLN A 31 3.44 -33.12 -31.05
C GLN A 31 2.72 -33.69 -29.81
N TRP A 32 1.88 -34.71 -29.99
CA TRP A 32 1.15 -35.33 -28.88
C TRP A 32 2.07 -36.00 -27.87
N ASN A 33 3.15 -36.65 -28.32
CA ASN A 33 4.14 -37.26 -27.42
C ASN A 33 4.87 -36.21 -26.57
N ILE A 34 5.23 -35.07 -27.16
CA ILE A 34 5.84 -33.94 -26.43
C ILE A 34 4.85 -33.40 -25.39
N GLU A 35 3.60 -33.15 -25.78
CA GLU A 35 2.55 -32.65 -24.88
C GLU A 35 2.25 -33.64 -23.73
N ALA A 36 2.28 -34.95 -24.00
CA ALA A 36 2.09 -35.98 -23.00
C ALA A 36 3.24 -36.04 -21.97
N GLU A 37 4.48 -35.87 -22.42
CA GLU A 37 5.65 -35.79 -21.53
C GLU A 37 5.61 -34.52 -20.67
N GLU A 38 5.27 -33.37 -21.26
CA GLU A 38 5.07 -32.13 -20.51
C GLU A 38 3.96 -32.25 -19.46
N HIS A 39 2.81 -32.85 -19.83
CA HIS A 39 1.70 -33.07 -18.91
C HIS A 39 2.12 -33.92 -17.70
N LYS A 40 2.92 -34.97 -17.92
CA LYS A 40 3.43 -35.82 -16.83
C LYS A 40 4.35 -35.04 -15.88
N ILE A 41 5.23 -34.19 -16.41
CA ILE A 41 6.11 -33.33 -15.61
C ILE A 41 5.28 -32.34 -14.77
N VAL A 42 4.26 -31.73 -15.37
CA VAL A 42 3.34 -30.82 -14.68
C VAL A 42 2.59 -31.53 -13.56
N GLU A 43 2.09 -32.74 -13.81
CA GLU A 43 1.38 -33.54 -12.81
C GLU A 43 2.27 -33.86 -11.60
N ASP A 44 3.52 -34.27 -11.82
CA ASP A 44 4.48 -34.56 -10.76
C ASP A 44 4.84 -33.30 -9.96
N ASN A 45 4.99 -32.14 -10.62
CA ASN A 45 5.25 -30.87 -9.97
C ASN A 45 4.07 -30.41 -9.10
N ILE A 46 2.83 -30.59 -9.57
CA ILE A 46 1.64 -30.26 -8.79
C ILE A 46 1.54 -31.16 -7.56
N LYS A 47 1.76 -32.48 -7.70
CA LYS A 47 1.77 -33.41 -6.55
C LYS A 47 2.79 -33.00 -5.50
N LYS A 48 4.03 -32.68 -5.92
CA LYS A 48 5.09 -32.20 -5.02
C LYS A 48 4.68 -30.93 -4.28
N LEU A 49 4.07 -29.97 -4.98
CA LEU A 49 3.60 -28.72 -4.38
C LEU A 49 2.51 -28.97 -3.33
N CYS A 50 1.50 -29.77 -3.65
CA CYS A 50 0.41 -30.09 -2.71
C CYS A 50 0.95 -30.80 -1.45
N ILE A 51 1.88 -31.74 -1.61
CA ILE A 51 2.55 -32.42 -0.49
C ILE A 51 3.30 -31.42 0.39
N LEU A 52 4.06 -30.49 -0.20
CA LEU A 52 4.81 -29.48 0.55
C LEU A 52 3.89 -28.54 1.34
N ILE A 53 2.71 -28.21 0.82
CA ILE A 53 1.72 -27.39 1.51
C ILE A 53 1.14 -28.16 2.70
N LEU A 54 0.70 -29.40 2.47
CA LEU A 54 0.10 -30.25 3.52
C LEU A 54 1.11 -30.62 4.61
N ALA A 55 2.39 -30.79 4.27
CA ALA A 55 3.47 -31.03 5.22
C ALA A 55 3.69 -29.87 6.22
N LYS A 56 3.23 -28.66 5.91
CA LYS A 56 3.32 -27.52 6.83
C LYS A 56 2.12 -27.41 7.77
N ASP A 57 1.07 -28.20 7.55
CA ASP A 57 -0.13 -28.20 8.36
C ASP A 57 -0.06 -29.30 9.44
N LYS A 58 0.15 -28.88 10.68
CA LYS A 58 0.25 -29.79 11.84
C LYS A 58 -0.98 -30.67 12.03
N SER A 59 -2.16 -30.27 11.53
CA SER A 59 -3.39 -31.07 11.61
C SER A 59 -3.48 -32.20 10.57
N GLN A 60 -2.63 -32.15 9.54
CA GLN A 60 -2.54 -33.15 8.47
C GLN A 60 -1.33 -34.09 8.65
N ILE A 61 -0.40 -33.76 9.55
CA ILE A 61 0.72 -34.62 9.91
C ILE A 61 0.24 -35.69 10.90
N ASN A 62 -0.42 -36.73 10.40
CA ASN A 62 -0.59 -37.96 11.16
C ASN A 62 0.57 -38.92 10.84
N LEU A 63 1.69 -38.72 11.55
CA LEU A 63 2.72 -39.76 11.64
C LEU A 63 2.14 -40.94 12.44
N GLY A 64 1.64 -41.96 11.74
CA GLY A 64 1.43 -43.29 12.33
C GLY A 64 0.01 -43.83 12.45
N SER A 65 -1.04 -43.16 11.95
CA SER A 65 -2.42 -43.67 11.98
C SER A 65 -2.99 -43.91 10.57
N ASN A 66 -2.66 -45.08 10.01
CA ASN A 66 -3.37 -45.85 8.97
C ASN A 66 -4.41 -45.13 8.07
N SER A 67 -4.03 -44.00 7.44
CA SER A 67 -4.76 -43.42 6.32
C SER A 67 -3.76 -42.90 5.29
N GLY A 68 -3.44 -43.77 4.34
CA GLY A 68 -2.88 -43.48 3.01
C GLY A 68 -1.74 -42.48 2.93
N SER A 69 -0.51 -42.97 2.73
CA SER A 69 0.61 -42.18 2.21
C SER A 69 0.12 -41.21 1.12
N TRP A 70 0.48 -39.92 1.19
CA TRP A 70 0.07 -38.90 0.20
C TRP A 70 0.42 -39.28 -1.25
N ASN A 71 1.33 -40.24 -1.44
CA ASN A 71 1.66 -40.84 -2.74
C ASN A 71 0.55 -41.72 -3.34
N ALA A 72 -0.39 -42.21 -2.53
CA ALA A 72 -1.52 -43.07 -2.96
C ALA A 72 -2.81 -42.29 -3.23
N CYS A 73 -2.85 -40.99 -2.91
CA CYS A 73 -4.02 -40.14 -3.13
C CYS A 73 -4.10 -39.66 -4.59
N GLN A 74 -5.32 -39.53 -5.11
CA GLN A 74 -5.53 -38.90 -6.42
C GLN A 74 -5.11 -37.43 -6.36
N ILE A 75 -4.49 -36.92 -7.44
CA ILE A 75 -3.99 -35.54 -7.50
C ILE A 75 -5.08 -34.51 -7.21
N ARG A 76 -6.31 -34.78 -7.64
CA ARG A 76 -7.47 -33.92 -7.42
C ARG A 76 -7.74 -33.71 -5.92
N ASP A 77 -7.65 -34.77 -5.13
CA ASP A 77 -7.92 -34.72 -3.69
C ASP A 77 -6.80 -33.98 -2.95
N LEU A 78 -5.54 -34.20 -3.36
CA LEU A 78 -4.39 -33.46 -2.85
C LEU A 78 -4.51 -31.94 -3.13
N ILE A 79 -4.99 -31.56 -4.31
CA ILE A 79 -5.22 -30.16 -4.66
C ILE A 79 -6.27 -29.55 -3.74
N ILE A 80 -7.42 -30.21 -3.55
CA ILE A 80 -8.50 -29.68 -2.70
C ILE A 80 -8.02 -29.50 -1.25
N GLN A 81 -7.39 -30.53 -0.68
CA GLN A 81 -6.88 -30.49 0.69
C GLN A 81 -5.81 -29.41 0.87
N SER A 82 -4.87 -29.30 -0.08
CA SER A 82 -3.81 -28.28 -0.01
C SER A 82 -4.36 -26.85 -0.11
N ILE A 83 -5.39 -26.62 -0.93
CA ILE A 83 -6.06 -25.31 -1.04
C ILE A 83 -6.73 -24.92 0.28
N ASP A 84 -7.44 -25.84 0.93
CA ASP A 84 -8.17 -25.55 2.15
C ASP A 84 -7.22 -25.32 3.34
N SER A 85 -6.15 -26.13 3.44
CA SER A 85 -5.06 -25.93 4.39
C SER A 85 -4.39 -24.56 4.20
N TYR A 86 -4.04 -24.21 2.96
CA TYR A 86 -3.42 -22.92 2.64
C TYR A 86 -4.34 -21.73 2.96
N LYS A 87 -5.64 -21.84 2.68
CA LYS A 87 -6.64 -20.82 3.06
C LYS A 87 -6.72 -20.64 4.57
N LYS A 88 -6.71 -21.74 5.33
CA LYS A 88 -6.73 -21.70 6.80
C LYS A 88 -5.49 -21.01 7.35
N TYR A 89 -4.30 -21.42 6.90
CA TYR A 89 -3.03 -20.79 7.27
C TYR A 89 -3.03 -19.27 6.98
N ASN A 90 -3.49 -18.86 5.80
CA ASN A 90 -3.53 -17.44 5.45
C ASN A 90 -4.51 -16.63 6.32
N ARG A 91 -5.63 -17.21 6.74
CA ARG A 91 -6.55 -16.57 7.69
C ARG A 91 -5.90 -16.38 9.05
N GLU A 92 -5.28 -17.43 9.58
CA GLU A 92 -4.59 -17.38 10.88
C GLU A 92 -3.45 -16.36 10.84
N ARG A 93 -2.59 -16.41 9.81
CA ARG A 93 -1.52 -15.43 9.60
C ARG A 93 -2.02 -13.98 9.54
N SER A 94 -3.13 -13.75 8.83
CA SER A 94 -3.71 -12.40 8.73
C SER A 94 -4.22 -11.91 10.07
N LEU A 95 -4.79 -12.81 10.89
CA LEU A 95 -5.27 -12.49 12.23
C LEU A 95 -4.11 -12.17 13.18
N THR A 96 -3.04 -12.96 13.16
CA THR A 96 -1.83 -12.70 13.95
C THR A 96 -1.16 -11.38 13.55
N LEU A 97 -1.05 -11.10 12.25
CA LEU A 97 -0.51 -9.83 11.77
C LEU A 97 -1.35 -8.64 12.23
N GLN A 98 -2.68 -8.78 12.25
CA GLN A 98 -3.57 -7.74 12.75
C GLN A 98 -3.37 -7.51 14.25
N GLN A 99 -3.25 -8.57 15.06
CA GLN A 99 -2.96 -8.47 16.49
C GLN A 99 -1.61 -7.79 16.75
N LEU A 100 -0.59 -8.09 15.94
CA LEU A 100 0.73 -7.48 16.07
C LEU A 100 0.73 -5.99 15.68
N LEU A 101 -0.03 -5.63 14.64
CA LEU A 101 -0.25 -4.22 14.27
C LEU A 101 -1.00 -3.47 15.37
N ASP A 102 -2.04 -4.06 15.94
CA ASP A 102 -2.79 -3.46 17.05
C ASP A 102 -1.88 -3.20 18.26
N LEU A 103 -1.01 -4.16 18.60
CA LEU A 103 -0.05 -4.01 19.69
C LEU A 103 1.04 -2.98 19.39
N ALA A 104 1.55 -2.93 18.16
CA ALA A 104 2.53 -1.93 17.74
C ALA A 104 1.94 -0.51 17.77
N GLU A 105 0.69 -0.34 17.34
CA GLU A 105 -0.04 0.94 17.43
C GLU A 105 -0.23 1.37 18.89
N GLU A 106 -0.62 0.46 19.79
CA GLU A 106 -0.74 0.77 21.22
C GLU A 106 0.60 1.22 21.81
N LYS A 107 1.70 0.54 21.45
CA LYS A 107 3.04 0.92 21.91
C LYS A 107 3.48 2.28 21.34
N GLN A 108 3.18 2.56 20.07
CA GLN A 108 3.51 3.84 19.47
C GLN A 108 2.73 4.99 20.12
N HIS A 109 1.46 4.77 20.46
CA HIS A 109 0.67 5.74 21.22
C HIS A 109 1.19 5.97 22.65
N THR A 110 1.68 4.93 23.33
CA THR A 110 2.35 5.13 24.63
C THR A 110 3.65 5.92 24.48
N ILE A 111 4.42 5.68 23.42
CA ILE A 111 5.65 6.43 23.14
C ILE A 111 5.32 7.90 22.86
N ASP A 112 4.35 8.18 22.01
CA ASP A 112 3.94 9.55 21.69
C ASP A 112 3.42 10.30 22.93
N GLY A 113 2.65 9.62 23.79
CA GLY A 113 2.19 10.19 25.06
C GLY A 113 3.33 10.52 26.02
N LEU A 114 4.34 9.65 26.12
CA LEU A 114 5.54 9.90 26.92
C LEU A 114 6.42 11.02 26.32
N ILE A 115 6.48 11.13 24.99
CA ILE A 115 7.20 12.23 24.31
C ILE A 115 6.52 13.57 24.60
N ASP A 116 5.19 13.64 24.48
CA ASP A 116 4.42 14.85 24.78
C ASP A 116 4.58 15.27 26.25
N GLU A 117 4.64 14.29 27.16
CA GLU A 117 4.89 14.52 28.59
C GLU A 117 6.30 15.05 28.84
N LEU A 118 7.32 14.45 28.21
CA LEU A 118 8.70 14.96 28.26
C LEU A 118 8.81 16.37 27.68
N GLU A 119 8.11 16.69 26.60
CA GLU A 119 8.07 18.04 26.04
C GLU A 119 7.37 19.03 26.97
N PHE A 120 6.29 18.63 27.64
CA PHE A 120 5.60 19.44 28.64
C PHE A 120 6.50 19.74 29.84
N TYR A 121 7.17 18.73 30.40
CA TYR A 121 8.10 18.91 31.52
C TYR A 121 9.30 19.78 31.13
N LYS A 122 9.85 19.61 29.91
CA LYS A 122 10.95 20.42 29.38
C LYS A 122 10.54 21.88 29.13
N ASN A 123 9.28 22.13 28.79
CA ASN A 123 8.75 23.47 28.56
C ASN A 123 8.29 24.17 29.86
N ASN A 124 7.91 23.42 30.89
CA ASN A 124 7.47 23.95 32.20
C ASN A 124 8.54 24.00 33.28
N SER A 125 9.72 23.40 33.09
CA SER A 125 10.88 23.54 34.00
C SER A 125 11.48 24.96 34.07
N GLY A 126 10.82 25.96 33.47
CA GLY A 126 11.30 27.34 33.38
C GLY A 126 10.53 28.40 34.18
N LYS A 127 9.41 28.10 34.86
CA LYS A 127 8.64 29.14 35.59
C LYS A 127 8.05 28.65 36.92
N ASN A 128 8.55 29.28 37.99
CA ASN A 128 8.06 29.36 39.38
C ASN A 128 7.89 28.05 40.16
N VAL A 129 8.95 27.66 40.87
CA VAL A 129 8.88 26.74 42.01
C VAL A 129 8.74 27.58 43.29
N ASP A 130 7.63 27.38 44.00
CA ASP A 130 7.35 27.98 45.30
C ASP A 130 8.23 27.30 46.38
N TYR A 131 8.88 28.10 47.23
CA TYR A 131 9.95 27.72 48.17
C TYR A 131 9.54 26.80 49.34
N ALA A 132 8.39 26.12 49.26
CA ALA A 132 7.87 25.25 50.31
C ALA A 132 8.20 23.76 50.08
N GLU A 133 8.19 23.29 48.84
CA GLU A 133 8.34 21.85 48.53
C GLU A 133 9.80 21.36 48.60
N GLU A 134 10.78 22.25 48.38
CA GLU A 134 12.20 21.91 48.42
C GLU A 134 12.73 21.61 49.83
N LYS A 135 12.08 22.15 50.87
CA LYS A 135 12.39 21.83 52.27
C LYS A 135 11.84 20.47 52.67
N GLU A 136 10.69 20.08 52.12
CA GLU A 136 10.04 18.82 52.47
C GLU A 136 10.68 17.63 51.72
N SER A 137 11.14 17.84 50.49
CA SER A 137 11.91 16.83 49.74
C SER A 137 13.29 16.59 50.36
N LYS A 138 14.03 17.64 50.72
CA LYS A 138 15.35 17.52 51.39
C LYS A 138 15.24 16.90 52.79
N ALA A 139 14.15 17.13 53.52
CA ALA A 139 13.91 16.50 54.81
C ALA A 139 13.60 14.99 54.68
N LYS A 140 12.84 14.59 53.65
CA LYS A 140 12.52 13.18 53.37
C LYS A 140 13.71 12.40 52.81
N GLU A 141 14.54 13.05 52.00
CA GLU A 141 15.76 12.46 51.44
C GLU A 141 16.83 12.23 52.52
N LYS A 142 17.00 13.19 53.43
CA LYS A 142 17.90 13.03 54.58
C LYS A 142 17.44 11.95 55.57
N ALA A 143 16.12 11.84 55.81
CA ALA A 143 15.56 10.78 56.65
C ALA A 143 15.71 9.38 56.01
N LEU A 144 15.71 9.31 54.68
CA LEU A 144 15.93 8.06 53.94
C LEU A 144 17.42 7.65 53.95
N GLU A 145 18.35 8.60 53.83
CA GLU A 145 19.79 8.34 53.96
C GLU A 145 20.17 7.87 55.37
N GLU A 146 19.65 8.52 56.41
CA GLU A 146 19.87 8.11 57.81
C GLU A 146 19.26 6.72 58.10
N ALA A 147 18.14 6.37 57.47
CA ALA A 147 17.53 5.03 57.58
C ALA A 147 18.32 3.95 56.82
N ILE A 148 18.91 4.27 55.66
CA ILE A 148 19.76 3.35 54.90
C ILE A 148 21.10 3.13 55.63
N GLU A 149 21.69 4.17 56.23
CA GLU A 149 22.94 4.01 56.99
C GLU A 149 22.79 3.10 58.21
N GLY A 150 21.60 3.04 58.83
CA GLY A 150 21.29 2.17 59.97
C GLY A 150 21.06 0.68 59.67
N LEU A 151 20.99 0.28 58.39
CA LEU A 151 20.76 -1.13 57.98
C LEU A 151 22.06 -1.95 57.96
N ASP A 152 21.94 -3.25 58.25
CA ASP A 152 23.07 -4.17 58.31
C ASP A 152 23.65 -4.47 56.90
N PHE A 153 24.93 -4.84 56.84
CA PHE A 153 25.70 -4.94 55.59
C PHE A 153 25.12 -5.95 54.59
N GLU A 154 24.50 -7.03 55.08
CA GLU A 154 23.84 -8.04 54.23
C GLU A 154 22.56 -7.50 53.56
N GLU A 155 21.82 -6.62 54.22
CA GLU A 155 20.59 -6.02 53.68
C GLU A 155 20.92 -4.94 52.64
N LYS A 156 22.00 -4.18 52.85
CA LYS A 156 22.57 -3.25 51.87
C LYS A 156 23.06 -3.95 50.59
N GLN A 157 23.57 -5.17 50.68
CA GLN A 157 23.98 -5.95 49.51
C GLN A 157 22.79 -6.58 48.73
N LYS A 158 21.72 -6.99 49.42
CA LYS A 158 20.52 -7.54 48.79
C LYS A 158 19.80 -6.53 47.89
N ILE A 159 19.78 -5.26 48.29
CA ILE A 159 19.18 -4.18 47.49
C ILE A 159 20.00 -3.90 46.22
N LYS A 160 21.32 -4.12 46.24
CA LYS A 160 22.22 -3.92 45.08
C LYS A 160 22.24 -5.08 44.08
N ASN A 161 21.98 -6.31 44.52
CA ASN A 161 22.23 -7.52 43.72
C ASN A 161 21.01 -8.13 43.02
N ASN A 162 19.82 -7.53 43.11
CA ASN A 162 18.61 -8.11 42.48
C ASN A 162 18.48 -7.76 40.98
N ASN A 163 19.51 -8.12 40.21
CA ASN A 163 19.43 -8.30 38.76
C ASN A 163 19.73 -9.78 38.44
N ALA A 164 18.67 -10.50 38.07
CA ALA A 164 18.63 -11.84 37.47
C ALA A 164 19.04 -13.07 38.31
N ASN A 165 18.11 -14.02 38.45
CA ASN A 165 18.44 -15.43 38.27
C ASN A 165 17.21 -16.23 37.78
N ILE A 166 17.32 -16.78 36.57
CA ILE A 166 16.36 -17.68 35.92
C ILE A 166 16.74 -19.11 36.33
N GLN A 167 15.78 -19.88 36.85
CA GLN A 167 15.89 -21.34 36.91
C GLN A 167 14.84 -21.96 35.99
N LEU A 168 15.35 -22.61 34.95
CA LEU A 168 14.62 -23.44 34.00
C LEU A 168 14.16 -24.73 34.67
N ILE A 169 12.86 -25.03 34.58
CA ILE A 169 12.35 -26.40 34.63
C ILE A 169 11.38 -26.55 33.45
N ASP A 170 11.81 -27.34 32.46
CA ASP A 170 11.00 -27.85 31.35
C ASP A 170 9.78 -28.60 31.89
N ASN A 171 8.59 -28.32 31.32
CA ASN A 171 7.64 -29.33 30.83
C ASN A 171 6.43 -28.70 30.11
N GLU A 172 6.32 -29.05 28.82
CA GLU A 172 5.11 -29.23 27.99
C GLU A 172 4.31 -28.04 27.42
N SER A 173 4.07 -28.19 26.10
CA SER A 173 3.12 -27.48 25.22
C SER A 173 3.65 -26.23 24.50
N GLY A 174 3.86 -26.40 23.20
CA GLY A 174 4.47 -25.40 22.33
C GLY A 174 3.56 -24.22 21.98
N VAL A 175 4.24 -23.10 21.73
CA VAL A 175 3.72 -21.84 21.15
C VAL A 175 2.86 -21.02 22.12
N SER A 176 3.44 -20.71 23.29
CA SER A 176 3.06 -19.56 24.13
C SER A 176 4.28 -18.90 24.79
N ASP A 177 5.41 -19.60 24.91
CA ASP A 177 6.51 -19.18 25.79
C ASP A 177 7.33 -17.98 25.28
N LEU A 178 7.48 -17.77 23.97
CA LEU A 178 8.13 -16.55 23.45
C LEU A 178 7.32 -15.27 23.73
N ILE A 179 6.01 -15.40 23.92
CA ILE A 179 5.11 -14.29 24.27
C ILE A 179 5.04 -14.16 25.78
N LEU A 180 5.07 -15.27 26.53
CA LEU A 180 5.08 -15.28 28.00
C LEU A 180 6.41 -14.75 28.57
N ASP A 181 7.56 -15.13 27.98
CA ASP A 181 8.88 -14.61 28.35
C ASP A 181 8.97 -13.08 28.12
N ALA A 182 8.40 -12.61 27.01
CA ALA A 182 8.32 -11.18 26.71
C ALA A 182 7.31 -10.43 27.60
N MET A 183 6.32 -11.13 28.16
CA MET A 183 5.34 -10.58 29.10
C MET A 183 5.89 -10.58 30.54
N GLU A 184 6.63 -11.61 30.97
CA GLU A 184 7.28 -11.66 32.29
C GLU A 184 8.43 -10.64 32.42
N GLU A 185 9.17 -10.35 31.33
CA GLU A 185 10.12 -9.23 31.32
C GLU A 185 9.45 -7.85 31.48
N LEU A 186 8.16 -7.72 31.16
CA LEU A 186 7.40 -6.46 31.21
C LEU A 186 6.60 -6.24 32.50
N ASP A 187 6.30 -7.30 33.27
CA ASP A 187 5.51 -7.22 34.52
C ASP A 187 6.35 -6.94 35.78
N THR A 188 7.67 -6.76 35.65
CA THR A 188 8.56 -6.36 36.76
C THR A 188 8.57 -4.86 37.03
N PHE A 189 7.81 -4.05 36.28
CA PHE A 189 7.60 -2.63 36.60
C PHE A 189 6.41 -2.46 37.56
N MET A 190 6.65 -2.64 38.86
CA MET A 190 5.68 -2.23 39.88
C MET A 190 5.52 -0.69 39.86
N PRO A 191 4.28 -0.16 39.87
CA PRO A 191 4.06 1.27 40.02
C PRO A 191 4.50 1.71 41.42
N THR A 192 5.37 2.72 41.50
CA THR A 192 5.69 3.36 42.79
C THR A 192 4.54 4.27 43.25
N GLU A 193 4.41 4.48 44.57
CA GLU A 193 3.33 5.20 45.28
C GLU A 193 3.16 6.71 44.94
N LYS A 194 3.68 7.18 43.81
CA LYS A 194 3.48 8.55 43.30
C LYS A 194 2.71 8.57 41.98
N SER A 195 1.61 7.84 41.88
CA SER A 195 0.67 8.04 40.78
C SER A 195 -0.23 9.24 41.07
N VAL A 196 0.01 10.35 40.37
CA VAL A 196 -0.89 11.51 40.35
C VAL A 196 -2.01 11.23 39.32
N PRO A 197 -3.29 11.50 39.62
CA PRO A 197 -4.38 11.14 38.73
C PRO A 197 -4.34 11.92 37.41
N ILE A 198 -4.42 11.18 36.32
CA ILE A 198 -4.53 11.68 34.94
C ILE A 198 -5.81 12.53 34.81
N LYS A 199 -5.67 13.82 34.45
CA LYS A 199 -6.77 14.62 33.93
C LYS A 199 -6.53 14.93 32.44
N ASP A 200 -7.47 14.45 31.63
CA ASP A 200 -7.87 14.92 30.30
C ASP A 200 -6.93 14.77 29.08
N SER A 201 -6.29 13.60 28.92
CA SER A 201 -5.90 13.07 27.59
C SER A 201 -6.96 12.10 26.99
N ASN A 202 -8.01 11.80 27.75
CA ASN A 202 -9.05 10.84 27.37
C ASN A 202 -9.83 11.22 26.10
N GLY A 203 -9.93 12.49 25.72
CA GLY A 203 -10.76 12.93 24.60
C GLY A 203 -10.29 12.45 23.22
N LYS A 204 -8.99 12.51 22.93
CA LYS A 204 -8.43 12.11 21.61
C LYS A 204 -8.31 10.59 21.48
N ILE A 205 -7.94 9.91 22.58
CA ILE A 205 -7.86 8.44 22.66
C ILE A 205 -9.27 7.83 22.57
N ALA A 206 -10.27 8.45 23.22
CA ALA A 206 -11.67 8.03 23.09
C ALA A 206 -12.20 8.21 21.67
N LEU A 207 -11.89 9.31 20.96
CA LEU A 207 -12.32 9.52 19.57
C LEU A 207 -11.73 8.50 18.58
N ALA A 208 -10.47 8.12 18.75
CA ALA A 208 -9.82 7.10 17.93
C ALA A 208 -10.34 5.68 18.27
N ARG A 209 -10.50 5.36 19.56
CA ARG A 209 -11.13 4.11 20.03
C ARG A 209 -12.58 4.00 19.59
N GLU A 210 -13.35 5.10 19.61
CA GLU A 210 -14.73 5.16 19.15
C GLU A 210 -14.82 4.92 17.64
N LYS A 211 -13.94 5.52 16.82
CA LYS A 211 -13.86 5.22 15.37
C LYS A 211 -13.45 3.77 15.08
N LYS A 212 -12.49 3.21 15.84
CA LYS A 212 -12.02 1.82 15.69
C LYS A 212 -13.08 0.82 16.17
N ARG A 213 -13.80 1.14 17.26
CA ARG A 213 -14.95 0.37 17.78
C ARG A 213 -16.14 0.45 16.83
N GLN A 214 -16.45 1.61 16.25
CA GLN A 214 -17.47 1.75 15.21
C GLN A 214 -17.12 0.92 13.97
N ASN A 215 -15.88 0.96 13.48
CA ASN A 215 -15.46 0.13 12.35
C ASN A 215 -15.52 -1.38 12.64
N ASN A 216 -15.14 -1.82 13.86
CA ASN A 216 -15.20 -3.23 14.25
C ASN A 216 -16.63 -3.70 14.56
N VAL A 217 -17.46 -2.85 15.16
CA VAL A 217 -18.90 -3.09 15.34
C VAL A 217 -19.58 -3.18 13.98
N VAL A 218 -19.30 -2.28 13.03
CA VAL A 218 -19.79 -2.34 11.66
C VAL A 218 -19.38 -3.63 10.95
N LYS A 219 -18.12 -4.07 11.08
CA LYS A 219 -17.67 -5.36 10.52
C LYS A 219 -18.40 -6.55 11.12
N LYS A 220 -18.66 -6.55 12.43
CA LYS A 220 -19.37 -7.63 13.13
C LYS A 220 -20.88 -7.61 12.80
N PHE A 221 -21.51 -6.44 12.82
CA PHE A 221 -22.91 -6.22 12.41
C PHE A 221 -23.15 -6.61 10.95
N ALA A 222 -22.24 -6.28 10.05
CA ALA A 222 -22.32 -6.63 8.63
C ALA A 222 -22.28 -8.15 8.37
N SER A 223 -21.71 -8.94 9.29
CA SER A 223 -21.68 -10.40 9.19
C SER A 223 -22.96 -11.08 9.69
N GLU A 224 -23.71 -10.40 10.56
CA GLU A 224 -24.95 -10.88 11.20
C GLU A 224 -26.22 -10.27 10.58
N MET A 225 -26.09 -9.21 9.76
CA MET A 225 -27.21 -8.55 9.07
C MET A 225 -27.76 -9.39 7.92
N ASP A 226 -29.09 -9.53 7.91
CA ASP A 226 -29.84 -10.01 6.74
C ASP A 226 -29.69 -8.99 5.60
N VAL A 227 -28.75 -9.26 4.70
CA VAL A 227 -28.42 -8.41 3.54
C VAL A 227 -29.66 -8.14 2.68
N GLY A 228 -30.65 -9.04 2.68
CA GLY A 228 -31.92 -8.85 1.96
C GLY A 228 -32.79 -7.75 2.56
N ARG A 229 -32.83 -7.61 3.89
CA ARG A 229 -33.55 -6.51 4.56
C ARG A 229 -32.92 -5.16 4.24
N VAL A 230 -31.59 -5.09 4.36
CA VAL A 230 -30.83 -3.88 4.04
C VAL A 230 -31.11 -3.44 2.61
N LEU A 231 -31.06 -4.37 1.66
CA LEU A 231 -31.33 -4.09 0.24
C LEU A 231 -32.74 -3.53 -0.01
N ASN A 232 -33.74 -4.00 0.74
CA ASN A 232 -35.11 -3.52 0.64
C ASN A 232 -35.26 -2.10 1.20
N ASP A 233 -34.52 -1.77 2.26
CA ASP A 233 -34.56 -0.46 2.91
C ASP A 233 -33.74 0.62 2.17
N LEU A 234 -32.87 0.21 1.23
CA LEU A 234 -32.07 1.15 0.44
C LEU A 234 -32.94 2.00 -0.49
N SER A 235 -32.76 3.32 -0.41
CA SER A 235 -33.38 4.28 -1.32
C SER A 235 -32.83 4.16 -2.75
N PRO A 236 -33.56 4.65 -3.77
CA PRO A 236 -33.09 4.61 -5.15
C PRO A 236 -31.72 5.29 -5.35
N VAL A 237 -31.48 6.43 -4.68
CA VAL A 237 -30.20 7.16 -4.77
C VAL A 237 -29.07 6.35 -4.15
N GLN A 238 -29.31 5.68 -3.03
CA GLN A 238 -28.30 4.81 -2.41
C GLN A 238 -27.95 3.62 -3.31
N LYS A 239 -28.96 3.00 -3.95
CA LYS A 239 -28.76 1.94 -4.94
C LYS A 239 -27.95 2.43 -6.14
N ASP A 240 -28.19 3.65 -6.60
CA ASP A 240 -27.41 4.26 -7.68
C ASP A 240 -25.95 4.49 -7.28
N ILE A 241 -25.69 5.00 -6.07
CA ILE A 241 -24.33 5.18 -5.54
C ILE A 241 -23.58 3.84 -5.51
N ILE A 242 -24.19 2.79 -4.92
CA ILE A 242 -23.60 1.45 -4.87
C ILE A 242 -23.33 0.92 -6.29
N THR A 243 -24.26 1.14 -7.21
CA THR A 243 -24.14 0.70 -8.61
C THR A 243 -22.97 1.40 -9.29
N ILE A 244 -22.83 2.72 -9.17
CA ILE A 244 -21.74 3.47 -9.79
C ILE A 244 -20.39 3.04 -9.25
N ILE A 245 -20.25 2.91 -7.92
CA ILE A 245 -18.99 2.48 -7.31
C ILE A 245 -18.68 1.04 -7.74
N GLY A 246 -19.66 0.14 -7.75
CA GLY A 246 -19.43 -1.27 -8.09
C GLY A 246 -19.27 -1.56 -9.58
N GLU A 247 -19.88 -0.78 -10.49
CA GLU A 247 -19.72 -0.95 -11.94
C GLU A 247 -18.49 -0.24 -12.48
N LYS A 248 -18.23 1.00 -12.04
CA LYS A 248 -17.18 1.86 -12.60
C LYS A 248 -15.93 1.91 -11.75
N GLY A 249 -16.00 1.49 -10.49
CA GLY A 249 -14.89 1.54 -9.55
C GLY A 249 -14.61 2.94 -9.02
N LEU A 250 -15.45 3.94 -9.31
CA LEU A 250 -15.20 5.32 -8.87
C LEU A 250 -15.12 5.41 -7.35
N SER A 251 -14.17 6.21 -6.86
CA SER A 251 -13.91 6.38 -5.43
C SER A 251 -13.90 7.84 -5.00
N GLU A 252 -13.60 8.80 -5.89
CA GLU A 252 -13.72 10.23 -5.60
C GLU A 252 -15.20 10.66 -5.52
N ASN A 253 -15.61 11.23 -4.38
CA ASN A 253 -17.00 11.64 -4.13
C ASN A 253 -17.54 12.58 -5.23
N MET A 254 -16.74 13.56 -5.67
CA MET A 254 -17.13 14.50 -6.73
C MET A 254 -17.32 13.82 -8.09
N GLU A 255 -16.51 12.82 -8.43
CA GLU A 255 -16.67 12.05 -9.67
C GLU A 255 -17.94 11.17 -9.62
N ILE A 256 -18.24 10.57 -8.47
CA ILE A 256 -19.49 9.81 -8.24
C ILE A 256 -20.70 10.74 -8.40
N ILE A 257 -20.65 11.93 -7.81
CA ILE A 257 -21.69 12.96 -7.95
C ILE A 257 -21.87 13.34 -9.43
N GLN A 258 -20.78 13.64 -10.13
CA GLN A 258 -20.82 13.97 -11.56
C GLN A 258 -21.42 12.85 -12.41
N GLU A 259 -21.17 11.60 -12.04
CA GLU A 259 -21.73 10.46 -12.76
C GLU A 259 -23.24 10.31 -12.52
N LEU A 260 -23.70 10.55 -11.29
CA LEU A 260 -25.13 10.59 -10.96
C LEU A 260 -25.89 11.70 -11.71
N TYR A 261 -25.23 12.82 -12.01
CA TYR A 261 -25.79 13.91 -12.83
C TYR A 261 -26.00 13.55 -14.30
N LYS A 262 -25.20 12.62 -14.84
CA LYS A 262 -25.32 12.21 -16.24
C LYS A 262 -26.56 11.35 -16.48
N ASP A 263 -27.10 10.72 -15.44
CA ASP A 263 -28.30 9.90 -15.52
C ASP A 263 -29.53 10.76 -15.89
N GLU A 264 -30.22 10.35 -16.95
CA GLU A 264 -31.43 11.00 -17.50
C GLU A 264 -32.46 11.29 -16.40
N LYS A 265 -32.62 10.36 -15.44
CA LYS A 265 -33.60 10.46 -14.35
C LYS A 265 -33.32 11.60 -13.36
N ASN A 266 -32.10 12.13 -13.36
CA ASN A 266 -31.66 13.19 -12.46
C ASN A 266 -31.50 14.55 -13.15
N LYS A 267 -31.64 14.64 -14.49
CA LYS A 267 -31.47 15.90 -15.25
C LYS A 267 -32.51 16.98 -14.93
N THR A 268 -33.69 16.58 -14.45
CA THR A 268 -34.79 17.50 -14.09
C THR A 268 -34.64 18.10 -12.69
N LYS A 269 -33.72 17.59 -11.87
CA LYS A 269 -33.46 18.10 -10.51
C LYS A 269 -32.42 19.21 -10.55
N THR A 270 -32.57 20.23 -9.69
CA THR A 270 -31.53 21.24 -9.53
C THR A 270 -30.27 20.60 -8.94
N LYS A 271 -29.09 21.16 -9.28
CA LYS A 271 -27.82 20.68 -8.75
C LYS A 271 -27.79 20.69 -7.21
N ASP A 272 -28.35 21.71 -6.59
CA ASP A 272 -28.30 21.83 -5.13
C ASP A 272 -29.19 20.79 -4.43
N SER A 273 -30.35 20.48 -5.00
CA SER A 273 -31.26 19.45 -4.49
C SER A 273 -30.66 18.05 -4.61
N LEU A 274 -30.08 17.72 -5.78
CA LEU A 274 -29.48 16.41 -6.01
C LEU A 274 -28.23 16.22 -5.14
N SER A 275 -27.38 17.22 -5.03
CA SER A 275 -26.19 17.17 -4.16
C SER A 275 -26.59 16.90 -2.71
N SER A 276 -27.62 17.59 -2.20
CA SER A 276 -28.13 17.38 -0.84
C SER A 276 -28.65 15.95 -0.62
N MET A 277 -29.40 15.40 -1.58
CA MET A 277 -29.85 14.00 -1.52
C MET A 277 -28.68 13.01 -1.54
N ILE A 278 -27.66 13.27 -2.35
CA ILE A 278 -26.47 12.40 -2.44
C ILE A 278 -25.69 12.43 -1.12
N TYR A 279 -25.48 13.59 -0.51
CA TYR A 279 -24.81 13.69 0.79
C TYR A 279 -25.59 12.99 1.91
N THR A 280 -26.92 13.08 1.91
CA THR A 280 -27.77 12.35 2.87
C THR A 280 -27.66 10.84 2.66
N ALA A 281 -27.80 10.38 1.40
CA ALA A 281 -27.67 8.97 1.05
C ALA A 281 -26.29 8.42 1.41
N GLU A 282 -25.22 9.18 1.18
CA GLU A 282 -23.85 8.81 1.55
C GLU A 282 -23.70 8.69 3.08
N ARG A 283 -24.24 9.63 3.85
CA ARG A 283 -24.20 9.58 5.32
C ARG A 283 -24.92 8.35 5.86
N GLU A 284 -26.08 8.03 5.30
CA GLU A 284 -26.86 6.84 5.67
C GLU A 284 -26.14 5.54 5.29
N LEU A 285 -25.55 5.48 4.09
CA LEU A 285 -24.72 4.34 3.66
C LEU A 285 -23.48 4.16 4.56
N GLN A 286 -22.91 5.26 5.05
CA GLN A 286 -21.79 5.21 5.98
C GLN A 286 -22.25 4.74 7.38
N ALA A 287 -23.39 5.23 7.85
CA ALA A 287 -23.96 4.83 9.15
C ALA A 287 -24.37 3.34 9.18
N THR A 288 -24.87 2.82 8.06
CA THR A 288 -25.20 1.39 7.88
C THR A 288 -23.97 0.52 7.60
N GLY A 289 -22.80 1.13 7.45
CA GLY A 289 -21.56 0.41 7.21
C GLY A 289 -21.41 -0.18 5.81
N VAL A 290 -22.21 0.28 4.85
CA VAL A 290 -22.14 -0.14 3.44
C VAL A 290 -20.93 0.48 2.74
N ILE A 291 -20.58 1.71 3.11
CA ILE A 291 -19.41 2.43 2.63
C ILE A 291 -18.57 2.96 3.78
N ILE A 292 -17.28 3.19 3.50
CA ILE A 292 -16.37 3.96 4.35
C ILE A 292 -15.86 5.15 3.55
N SER A 293 -15.55 6.25 4.25
CA SER A 293 -14.97 7.42 3.63
C SER A 293 -13.70 7.89 4.36
N GLU A 294 -12.72 8.35 3.59
CA GLU A 294 -11.47 8.93 4.06
C GLU A 294 -11.19 10.23 3.32
N ASN A 295 -10.66 11.24 4.00
CA ASN A 295 -10.28 12.50 3.37
C ASN A 295 -8.80 12.45 3.00
N THR A 296 -8.50 12.69 1.73
CA THR A 296 -7.16 12.69 1.18
C THR A 296 -6.80 14.11 0.73
N ALA A 297 -5.72 14.65 1.28
CA ALA A 297 -5.18 15.92 0.80
C ALA A 297 -4.51 15.74 -0.57
N ILE A 298 -4.95 16.53 -1.57
CA ILE A 298 -4.42 16.49 -2.94
C ILE A 298 -3.72 17.83 -3.24
N PRO A 299 -2.53 17.82 -3.86
CA PRO A 299 -1.68 19.00 -4.05
C PRO A 299 -2.11 19.92 -5.20
N LEU A 300 -3.42 20.05 -5.48
CA LEU A 300 -3.94 20.94 -6.52
C LEU A 300 -4.71 22.13 -5.93
N VAL A 301 -4.54 23.30 -6.55
CA VAL A 301 -5.29 24.51 -6.19
C VAL A 301 -6.79 24.24 -6.38
N GLY A 302 -7.59 24.45 -5.33
CA GLY A 302 -9.04 24.22 -5.35
C GLY A 302 -9.50 22.78 -5.08
N LYS A 303 -8.59 21.80 -4.95
CA LYS A 303 -8.89 20.40 -4.58
C LYS A 303 -8.18 19.93 -3.31
N ALA A 304 -7.94 20.84 -2.36
CA ALA A 304 -7.05 20.60 -1.22
C ALA A 304 -7.46 19.39 -0.34
N ASN A 305 -8.74 19.05 -0.26
CA ASN A 305 -9.24 17.87 0.46
C ASN A 305 -10.30 17.16 -0.38
N VAL A 306 -9.98 15.96 -0.85
CA VAL A 306 -10.90 15.12 -1.61
C VAL A 306 -11.38 13.97 -0.74
N LYS A 307 -12.70 13.78 -0.71
CA LYS A 307 -13.33 12.67 -0.01
C LYS A 307 -13.31 11.43 -0.89
N ILE A 308 -12.65 10.39 -0.43
CA ILE A 308 -12.55 9.09 -1.08
C ILE A 308 -13.51 8.12 -0.40
N ILE A 309 -14.34 7.45 -1.18
CA ILE A 309 -15.35 6.50 -0.74
C ILE A 309 -14.90 5.09 -1.19
N ARG A 310 -15.05 4.12 -0.30
CA ARG A 310 -14.87 2.69 -0.62
C ARG A 310 -16.07 1.88 -0.16
N MET A 311 -16.43 0.85 -0.91
CA MET A 311 -17.40 -0.15 -0.44
C MET A 311 -16.76 -1.04 0.62
N THR A 312 -17.53 -1.37 1.65
CA THR A 312 -17.19 -2.42 2.60
C THR A 312 -17.54 -3.79 2.02
N GLU A 313 -17.29 -4.86 2.78
CA GLU A 313 -17.76 -6.20 2.40
C GLU A 313 -19.30 -6.25 2.27
N LEU A 314 -20.03 -5.53 3.12
CA LEU A 314 -21.48 -5.41 3.02
C LEU A 314 -21.90 -4.74 1.71
N GLY A 315 -21.26 -3.63 1.34
CA GLY A 315 -21.51 -2.96 0.06
C GLY A 315 -21.23 -3.84 -1.15
N ASN A 316 -20.13 -4.60 -1.12
CA ASN A 316 -19.80 -5.55 -2.19
C ASN A 316 -20.86 -6.66 -2.31
N ARG A 317 -21.40 -7.17 -1.19
CA ARG A 317 -22.48 -8.17 -1.17
C ARG A 317 -23.79 -7.60 -1.69
N LEU A 318 -24.17 -6.39 -1.26
CA LEU A 318 -25.37 -5.68 -1.74
C LEU A 318 -25.32 -5.46 -3.25
N TYR A 319 -24.19 -4.96 -3.76
CA TYR A 319 -23.98 -4.82 -5.19
C TYR A 319 -24.14 -6.15 -5.93
N SER A 320 -23.55 -7.22 -5.39
CA SER A 320 -23.62 -8.55 -6.01
C SER A 320 -25.04 -9.10 -6.02
N MET A 321 -25.85 -8.83 -4.99
CA MET A 321 -27.27 -9.20 -4.96
C MET A 321 -28.11 -8.38 -5.95
N MET A 322 -27.82 -7.08 -6.09
CA MET A 322 -28.53 -6.19 -7.01
C MET A 322 -28.30 -6.55 -8.48
N HIS A 323 -27.06 -6.90 -8.84
CA HIS A 323 -26.61 -7.00 -10.23
C HIS A 323 -26.18 -8.40 -10.66
N ASN A 324 -26.21 -9.37 -9.74
CA ASN A 324 -25.77 -10.74 -9.95
C ASN A 324 -24.34 -10.86 -10.54
N LYS A 325 -23.47 -9.91 -10.20
CA LYS A 325 -22.06 -9.84 -10.64
C LYS A 325 -21.20 -9.23 -9.54
N LYS A 326 -19.93 -9.61 -9.50
CA LYS A 326 -18.97 -9.02 -8.54
C LYS A 326 -18.65 -7.57 -8.95
N PRO A 327 -18.47 -6.66 -7.97
CA PRO A 327 -18.05 -5.30 -8.28
C PRO A 327 -16.63 -5.27 -8.85
N VAL A 328 -16.35 -4.26 -9.66
CA VAL A 328 -14.99 -4.00 -10.15
C VAL A 328 -14.09 -3.53 -9.00
N ILE A 329 -12.78 -3.67 -9.16
CA ILE A 329 -11.81 -3.16 -8.19
C ILE A 329 -11.95 -1.64 -8.11
N SER A 330 -12.11 -1.10 -6.90
CA SER A 330 -12.23 0.34 -6.72
C SER A 330 -10.94 1.06 -7.15
N GLU A 331 -11.10 2.25 -7.69
CA GLU A 331 -10.02 3.15 -8.06
C GLU A 331 -9.06 3.37 -6.89
N ALA A 332 -9.59 3.60 -5.68
CA ALA A 332 -8.77 3.76 -4.49
C ALA A 332 -7.86 2.54 -4.23
N ASN A 333 -8.39 1.32 -4.37
CA ASN A 333 -7.61 0.10 -4.21
C ASN A 333 -6.58 -0.08 -5.34
N ARG A 334 -6.97 0.23 -6.58
CA ARG A 334 -6.09 0.18 -7.75
C ARG A 334 -4.91 1.14 -7.61
N LEU A 335 -5.18 2.40 -7.28
CA LEU A 335 -4.16 3.43 -7.08
C LEU A 335 -3.24 3.12 -5.90
N GLN A 336 -3.79 2.58 -4.80
CA GLN A 336 -2.99 2.16 -3.66
C GLN A 336 -2.05 1.00 -4.01
N ALA A 337 -2.51 0.02 -4.81
CA ALA A 337 -1.68 -1.07 -5.29
C ALA A 337 -0.59 -0.61 -6.26
N GLU A 338 -0.88 0.39 -7.10
CA GLU A 338 0.02 0.94 -8.11
C GLU A 338 1.05 1.94 -7.54
N HIS A 339 0.72 2.69 -6.48
CA HIS A 339 1.49 3.86 -6.05
C HIS A 339 1.80 3.91 -4.54
N ASP A 340 1.95 2.76 -3.88
CA ASP A 340 2.37 2.61 -2.45
C ASP A 340 1.29 3.03 -1.43
N ASN A 341 0.76 4.25 -1.54
CA ASN A 341 -0.32 4.75 -0.69
C ASN A 341 -1.30 5.65 -1.44
N ILE A 342 -2.48 5.86 -0.84
CA ILE A 342 -3.58 6.60 -1.46
C ILE A 342 -3.23 8.07 -1.74
N HIS A 343 -2.54 8.74 -0.83
CA HIS A 343 -2.17 10.14 -1.01
C HIS A 343 -1.18 10.34 -2.17
N HIS A 344 -0.27 9.38 -2.35
CA HIS A 344 0.65 9.38 -3.48
C HIS A 344 -0.09 9.12 -4.79
N GLY A 345 -0.90 8.05 -4.85
CA GLY A 345 -1.67 7.68 -6.04
C GLY A 345 -2.68 8.75 -6.50
N TYR A 346 -3.42 9.37 -5.58
CA TYR A 346 -4.33 10.47 -5.93
C TYR A 346 -3.60 11.77 -6.27
N GLY A 347 -2.42 12.01 -5.71
CA GLY A 347 -1.56 13.12 -6.15
C GLY A 347 -1.15 12.97 -7.62
N ILE A 348 -0.72 11.76 -8.00
CA ILE A 348 -0.37 11.41 -9.39
C ILE A 348 -1.59 11.54 -10.31
N LYS A 349 -2.72 10.94 -9.94
CA LYS A 349 -3.98 11.04 -10.71
C LYS A 349 -4.35 12.49 -10.99
N ALA A 350 -4.29 13.33 -9.96
CA ALA A 350 -4.67 14.74 -10.04
C ALA A 350 -3.75 15.54 -10.98
N ILE A 351 -2.43 15.35 -10.87
CA ILE A 351 -1.44 15.96 -11.76
C ILE A 351 -1.69 15.51 -13.21
N SER A 352 -1.84 14.19 -13.43
CA SER A 352 -2.09 13.61 -14.75
C SER A 352 -3.36 14.18 -15.39
N GLN A 353 -4.50 14.24 -14.67
CA GLN A 353 -5.75 14.81 -15.17
C GLN A 353 -5.59 16.30 -15.56
N SER A 354 -4.81 17.05 -14.77
CA SER A 354 -4.56 18.46 -15.06
C SER A 354 -3.68 18.63 -16.30
N MET A 355 -2.65 17.81 -16.47
CA MET A 355 -1.81 17.78 -17.67
C MET A 355 -2.59 17.33 -18.91
N GLN A 356 -3.52 16.39 -18.79
CA GLN A 356 -4.40 15.98 -19.90
C GLN A 356 -5.35 17.11 -20.33
N SER A 357 -5.68 18.01 -19.41
CA SER A 357 -6.57 19.15 -19.67
C SER A 357 -5.85 20.34 -20.31
N CYS A 358 -4.51 20.37 -20.31
CA CYS A 358 -3.76 21.44 -20.97
C CYS A 358 -3.47 21.08 -22.43
N ASP A 359 -3.36 22.10 -23.30
CA ASP A 359 -3.17 21.91 -24.74
C ASP A 359 -1.73 21.56 -25.14
N LEU A 360 -0.85 21.29 -24.17
CA LEU A 360 0.60 21.10 -24.39
C LEU A 360 0.98 19.65 -24.72
N TYR A 361 0.27 18.68 -24.14
CA TYR A 361 0.61 17.26 -24.26
C TYR A 361 -0.35 16.52 -25.19
N SER A 362 0.20 15.68 -26.07
CA SER A 362 -0.57 14.78 -26.94
C SER A 362 -1.02 13.52 -26.21
N HIS A 363 -0.21 13.07 -25.25
CA HIS A 363 -0.48 11.88 -24.45
C HIS A 363 0.06 12.05 -23.03
N VAL A 364 -0.71 11.64 -22.02
CA VAL A 364 -0.30 11.61 -20.60
C VAL A 364 -0.83 10.32 -19.98
N SER A 365 0.06 9.52 -19.41
CA SER A 365 -0.27 8.24 -18.78
C SER A 365 0.33 8.13 -17.38
N MET A 366 -0.44 7.53 -16.48
CA MET A 366 0.01 7.09 -15.15
C MET A 366 0.12 5.55 -15.05
N ASP A 367 -0.28 4.82 -16.09
CA ASP A 367 -0.27 3.36 -16.14
C ASP A 367 1.09 2.82 -16.61
N CYS A 368 2.15 3.28 -15.94
CA CYS A 368 3.52 3.04 -16.35
C CYS A 368 4.02 1.64 -15.97
N ARG A 369 3.28 0.91 -15.12
CA ARG A 369 3.64 -0.45 -14.67
C ARG A 369 3.44 -1.52 -15.74
N ARG A 370 2.60 -1.25 -16.75
CA ARG A 370 2.37 -2.20 -17.86
C ARG A 370 3.59 -2.33 -18.78
N ASP A 371 4.36 -1.25 -18.93
CA ASP A 371 5.53 -1.18 -19.79
C ASP A 371 6.76 -0.70 -19.00
N PRO A 372 7.32 -1.53 -18.08
CA PRO A 372 8.44 -1.12 -17.26
C PRO A 372 9.73 -1.02 -18.10
N PHE A 373 10.54 0.01 -17.83
CA PHE A 373 11.83 0.17 -18.49
C PHE A 373 12.88 -0.73 -17.84
N ILE A 374 13.52 -1.61 -18.62
CA ILE A 374 14.54 -2.56 -18.14
C ILE A 374 15.91 -1.89 -18.10
N VAL A 375 16.51 -1.75 -16.91
CA VAL A 375 17.79 -1.03 -16.68
C VAL A 375 19.00 -1.91 -17.02
N ASP A 376 18.96 -3.18 -16.64
CA ASP A 376 20.06 -4.14 -16.87
C ASP A 376 19.48 -5.53 -17.11
N LYS A 377 19.89 -6.18 -18.21
CA LYS A 377 19.51 -7.56 -18.58
C LYS A 377 20.57 -8.60 -18.15
N ASN A 378 21.76 -8.17 -17.74
CA ASN A 378 22.96 -9.03 -17.67
C ASN A 378 23.38 -9.43 -16.26
N LYS A 379 22.59 -9.14 -15.22
CA LYS A 379 22.79 -9.68 -13.87
C LYS A 379 21.45 -10.20 -13.39
N ASN A 380 21.45 -11.24 -12.55
CA ASN A 380 20.28 -11.98 -12.02
C ASN A 380 19.24 -11.14 -11.21
N ARG A 381 19.05 -9.86 -11.51
CA ARG A 381 17.99 -8.97 -11.06
C ARG A 381 17.53 -8.13 -12.24
N ASN A 382 16.29 -8.33 -12.68
CA ASN A 382 15.61 -7.42 -13.59
C ASN A 382 15.38 -6.08 -12.86
N VAL A 383 16.36 -5.18 -12.90
CA VAL A 383 16.20 -3.84 -12.33
C VAL A 383 15.32 -3.05 -13.29
N THR A 384 14.11 -2.70 -12.86
CA THR A 384 13.16 -1.92 -13.65
C THR A 384 12.99 -0.52 -13.09
N TYR A 385 12.83 0.45 -13.98
CA TYR A 385 12.38 1.80 -13.66
C TYR A 385 10.95 1.99 -14.13
N ILE A 386 10.12 2.57 -13.27
CA ILE A 386 8.72 2.86 -13.54
C ILE A 386 8.47 4.30 -13.10
N PRO A 387 8.33 5.24 -14.04
CA PRO A 387 7.99 6.62 -13.72
C PRO A 387 6.55 6.73 -13.18
N ASP A 388 6.27 7.74 -12.37
CA ASP A 388 4.90 7.98 -11.90
C ASP A 388 3.99 8.48 -13.03
N ILE A 389 4.50 9.38 -13.90
CA ILE A 389 3.76 9.92 -15.06
C ILE A 389 4.68 9.98 -16.29
N ILE A 390 4.16 9.55 -17.43
CA ILE A 390 4.78 9.75 -18.75
C ILE A 390 3.91 10.74 -19.54
N ALA A 391 4.51 11.82 -20.02
CA ALA A 391 3.85 12.79 -20.89
C ALA A 391 4.60 12.92 -22.21
N VAL A 392 3.87 13.16 -23.30
CA VAL A 392 4.41 13.39 -24.65
C VAL A 392 3.91 14.73 -25.15
N TYR A 393 4.80 15.60 -25.64
CA TYR A 393 4.40 16.89 -26.19
C TYR A 393 3.54 16.75 -27.44
N LYS A 394 2.73 17.78 -27.74
CA LYS A 394 2.05 17.88 -29.05
C LYS A 394 2.99 18.27 -30.17
N ASN A 395 3.96 19.13 -29.87
CA ASN A 395 4.85 19.73 -30.87
C ASN A 395 6.09 18.88 -31.19
N GLY A 396 6.13 17.64 -30.73
CA GLY A 396 7.19 16.67 -31.01
C GLY A 396 7.03 15.40 -30.18
N ASP A 397 7.70 14.32 -30.57
CA ASP A 397 7.68 13.02 -29.86
C ASP A 397 8.54 13.00 -28.58
N GLU A 398 8.87 14.16 -28.02
CA GLU A 398 9.65 14.24 -26.79
C GLU A 398 8.83 13.74 -25.59
N LYS A 399 9.38 12.73 -24.92
CA LYS A 399 8.79 12.12 -23.73
C LYS A 399 9.40 12.72 -22.47
N CYS A 400 8.53 13.09 -21.54
CA CYS A 400 8.91 13.57 -20.22
C CYS A 400 8.46 12.55 -19.16
N TYR A 401 9.36 12.27 -18.22
CA TYR A 401 9.15 11.31 -17.16
C TYR A 401 9.12 12.08 -15.83
N PHE A 402 7.97 12.11 -15.19
CA PHE A 402 7.77 12.83 -13.94
C PHE A 402 7.70 11.86 -12.76
N GLU A 403 8.24 12.32 -11.64
CA GLU A 403 8.14 11.69 -10.33
C GLU A 403 7.41 12.62 -9.37
N TYR A 404 6.40 12.11 -8.68
CA TYR A 404 5.70 12.86 -7.64
C TYR A 404 6.24 12.44 -6.27
N GLU A 405 7.05 13.26 -5.62
CA GLU A 405 7.73 12.86 -4.41
C GLU A 405 7.18 13.62 -3.18
N ARG A 406 7.00 12.88 -2.08
CA ARG A 406 6.49 13.44 -0.81
C ARG A 406 7.57 13.54 0.26
N CYS A 407 8.83 13.23 -0.07
CA CYS A 407 9.98 13.38 0.81
C CYS A 407 9.82 12.62 2.15
N SER A 408 9.07 11.51 2.14
CA SER A 408 8.91 10.62 3.28
C SER A 408 9.93 9.47 3.27
N ARG A 409 10.76 9.41 2.22
CA ARG A 409 11.71 8.32 1.98
C ARG A 409 13.14 8.75 2.34
N PRO A 410 13.98 7.82 2.83
CA PRO A 410 15.38 8.15 3.16
C PRO A 410 16.23 8.40 1.90
N ASP A 411 17.40 9.01 2.10
CA ASP A 411 18.28 9.48 1.02
C ASP A 411 18.71 8.38 0.04
N ASP A 412 18.94 7.16 0.53
CA ASP A 412 19.39 6.01 -0.25
C ASP A 412 18.34 5.57 -1.28
N VAL A 413 17.05 5.60 -0.91
CA VAL A 413 15.94 5.27 -1.80
C VAL A 413 15.81 6.30 -2.93
N ILE A 414 15.96 7.60 -2.61
CA ILE A 414 15.95 8.66 -3.61
C ILE A 414 17.17 8.56 -4.54
N ALA A 415 18.34 8.25 -3.99
CA ALA A 415 19.55 8.04 -4.77
C ALA A 415 19.43 6.84 -5.72
N GLU A 416 18.85 5.73 -5.27
CA GLU A 416 18.56 4.57 -6.11
C GLU A 416 17.60 4.93 -7.25
N LYS A 417 16.55 5.70 -6.96
CA LYS A 417 15.59 6.18 -7.97
C LYS A 417 16.29 7.03 -9.04
N CYS A 418 17.10 8.00 -8.64
CA CYS A 418 17.87 8.84 -9.56
C CYS A 418 18.88 8.03 -10.39
N ASN A 419 19.56 7.04 -9.77
CA ASN A 419 20.45 6.14 -10.49
C ASN A 419 19.70 5.35 -11.57
N LYS A 420 18.49 4.84 -11.28
CA LYS A 420 17.65 4.15 -12.28
C LYS A 420 17.23 5.09 -13.40
N MET A 421 16.77 6.30 -13.07
CA MET A 421 16.38 7.32 -14.05
C MET A 421 17.52 7.67 -15.02
N CYS A 422 18.76 7.82 -14.53
CA CYS A 422 19.94 8.14 -15.35
C CYS A 422 20.20 7.17 -16.51
N HIS A 423 19.75 5.92 -16.39
CA HIS A 423 19.95 4.94 -17.46
C HIS A 423 19.03 5.18 -18.66
N PHE A 424 17.92 5.91 -18.46
CA PHE A 424 16.91 6.14 -19.51
C PHE A 424 16.81 7.59 -19.95
N THR A 425 16.97 8.53 -19.03
CA THR A 425 16.82 9.95 -19.31
C THR A 425 17.93 10.74 -18.64
N ARG A 426 18.38 11.78 -19.35
CA ARG A 426 19.24 12.81 -18.77
C ARG A 426 18.41 13.85 -18.01
N ASN A 427 17.15 14.04 -18.37
CA ASN A 427 16.27 15.04 -17.78
C ASN A 427 15.34 14.36 -16.76
N MET A 428 15.42 14.78 -15.51
CA MET A 428 14.62 14.24 -14.41
C MET A 428 13.68 15.32 -13.88
N TYR A 429 12.37 15.04 -13.90
CA TYR A 429 11.36 15.97 -13.46
C TYR A 429 10.73 15.49 -12.16
N PHE A 430 10.84 16.31 -11.11
CA PHE A 430 10.28 16.04 -9.80
C PHE A 430 9.23 17.08 -9.43
N LEU A 431 8.06 16.61 -9.00
CA LEU A 431 6.99 17.43 -8.46
C LEU A 431 6.75 17.05 -7.01
N THR A 432 6.55 18.04 -6.15
CA THR A 432 6.24 17.83 -4.73
C THR A 432 4.95 18.53 -4.34
N ASN A 433 4.34 18.10 -3.22
CA ASN A 433 3.05 18.66 -2.80
C ASN A 433 3.12 20.12 -2.33
N ASN A 434 4.25 20.53 -1.75
CA ASN A 434 4.44 21.79 -1.06
C ASN A 434 5.92 22.16 -0.99
N SER A 435 6.20 23.43 -0.67
CA SER A 435 7.56 23.97 -0.67
C SER A 435 8.48 23.34 0.37
N ASN A 436 7.96 22.85 1.50
CA ASN A 436 8.80 22.16 2.50
C ASN A 436 9.34 20.84 1.94
N HIS A 437 8.49 20.08 1.24
CA HIS A 437 8.90 18.84 0.58
C HIS A 437 9.87 19.13 -0.57
N ALA A 438 9.64 20.19 -1.36
CA ALA A 438 10.60 20.63 -2.37
C ALA A 438 11.97 20.95 -1.76
N ASN A 439 12.02 21.74 -0.68
CA ASN A 439 13.27 22.13 -0.02
C ASN A 439 14.03 20.92 0.55
N ASN A 440 13.31 19.95 1.14
CA ASN A 440 13.93 18.75 1.69
C ASN A 440 14.44 17.83 0.58
N LEU A 441 13.64 17.60 -0.46
CA LEU A 441 14.05 16.81 -1.62
C LEU A 441 15.23 17.47 -2.34
N ALA A 442 15.28 18.80 -2.43
CA ALA A 442 16.41 19.51 -3.01
C ALA A 442 17.73 19.18 -2.29
N LYS A 443 17.73 19.06 -0.96
CA LYS A 443 18.93 18.64 -0.20
C LYS A 443 19.35 17.21 -0.56
N GLN A 444 18.40 16.29 -0.68
CA GLN A 444 18.67 14.90 -1.05
C GLN A 444 19.22 14.80 -2.48
N LEU A 445 18.62 15.55 -3.42
CA LEU A 445 19.06 15.60 -4.82
C LEU A 445 20.44 16.26 -4.97
N THR A 446 20.74 17.32 -4.21
CA THR A 446 22.10 17.91 -4.15
C THR A 446 23.12 16.89 -3.67
N LYS A 447 22.81 16.12 -2.63
CA LYS A 447 23.70 15.07 -2.12
C LYS A 447 23.95 13.99 -3.19
N TRP A 448 22.90 13.53 -3.86
CA TRP A 448 23.03 12.60 -4.98
C TRP A 448 23.85 13.20 -6.14
N LYS A 449 23.63 14.46 -6.51
CA LYS A 449 24.39 15.17 -7.55
C LYS A 449 25.89 15.22 -7.26
N LYS A 450 26.28 15.46 -6.00
CA LYS A 450 27.68 15.40 -5.55
C LYS A 450 28.30 14.03 -5.81
N GLU A 451 27.57 12.95 -5.54
CA GLU A 451 28.04 11.58 -5.80
C GLU A 451 28.00 11.21 -7.28
N ALA A 452 27.01 11.68 -8.03
CA ALA A 452 26.90 11.50 -9.47
C ALA A 452 28.05 12.18 -10.22
N ALA A 453 28.43 13.40 -9.80
CA ALA A 453 29.56 14.14 -10.35
C ALA A 453 30.90 13.40 -10.16
N LYS A 454 31.13 12.78 -8.99
CA LYS A 454 32.30 11.91 -8.75
C LYS A 454 32.37 10.73 -9.73
N ARG A 455 31.20 10.22 -10.12
CA ARG A 455 31.03 9.14 -11.12
C ARG A 455 30.96 9.65 -12.57
N LYS A 456 31.12 10.96 -12.81
CA LYS A 456 31.01 11.62 -14.12
C LYS A 456 29.66 11.41 -14.81
N ILE A 457 28.58 11.22 -14.03
CA ILE A 457 27.22 11.09 -14.54
C ILE A 457 26.67 12.50 -14.82
N LYS A 458 26.23 12.74 -16.06
CA LYS A 458 25.59 13.99 -16.47
C LYS A 458 24.07 13.82 -16.44
N ALA A 459 23.39 14.65 -15.67
CA ALA A 459 21.94 14.64 -15.54
C ALA A 459 21.44 16.06 -15.24
N LYS A 460 20.30 16.45 -15.81
CA LYS A 460 19.55 17.66 -15.46
C LYS A 460 18.42 17.29 -14.52
N ILE A 461 18.24 18.09 -13.47
CA ILE A 461 17.18 17.89 -12.49
C ILE A 461 16.32 19.14 -12.45
N PHE A 462 15.02 18.93 -12.56
CA PHE A 462 13.99 19.96 -12.49
C PHE A 462 13.08 19.63 -11.31
N LEU A 463 12.97 20.54 -10.35
CA LEU A 463 12.18 20.32 -9.14
C LEU A 463 11.30 21.52 -8.84
N SER A 464 10.00 21.26 -8.67
CA SER A 464 9.02 22.28 -8.30
C SER A 464 7.91 21.70 -7.43
N THR A 465 7.04 22.58 -6.96
CA THR A 465 5.76 22.15 -6.36
C THR A 465 4.71 21.98 -7.45
N VAL A 466 3.73 21.11 -7.22
CA VAL A 466 2.58 20.95 -8.12
C VAL A 466 1.86 22.28 -8.32
N LYS A 467 1.73 23.11 -7.26
CA LYS A 467 1.10 24.42 -7.34
C LYS A 467 1.84 25.37 -8.30
N SER A 468 3.16 25.44 -8.19
CA SER A 468 3.96 26.28 -9.08
C SER A 468 3.94 25.74 -10.52
N PHE A 469 4.01 24.42 -10.69
CA PHE A 469 3.93 23.80 -12.00
C PHE A 469 2.57 24.04 -12.68
N GLN A 470 1.48 23.98 -11.92
CA GLN A 470 0.15 24.33 -12.40
C GLN A 470 0.03 25.80 -12.79
N ALA A 471 0.62 26.71 -12.01
CA ALA A 471 0.63 28.15 -12.34
C ALA A 471 1.33 28.42 -13.68
N ASN A 472 2.29 27.57 -14.03
CA ASN A 472 3.04 27.58 -15.29
C ASN A 472 2.37 26.75 -16.39
N ASN A 473 1.05 26.54 -16.28
CA ASN A 473 0.23 25.75 -17.21
C ASN A 473 0.79 24.34 -17.51
N PHE A 474 1.53 23.75 -16.57
CA PHE A 474 2.20 22.47 -16.70
C PHE A 474 3.25 22.41 -17.83
N ASP A 475 3.82 23.55 -18.25
CA ASP A 475 4.92 23.59 -19.23
C ASP A 475 6.28 23.39 -18.53
N ILE A 476 7.05 22.40 -18.98
CA ILE A 476 8.40 22.17 -18.42
C ILE A 476 9.42 23.21 -18.88
N LYS A 477 9.12 23.97 -19.94
CA LYS A 477 9.99 25.04 -20.45
C LYS A 477 9.89 26.30 -19.60
N GLU A 478 8.88 26.39 -18.75
CA GLU A 478 8.73 27.49 -17.79
C GLU A 478 9.58 27.29 -16.53
N LYS A 479 9.51 28.26 -15.61
CA LYS A 479 10.43 28.33 -14.47
C LYS A 479 10.21 27.21 -13.46
N TRP A 480 11.31 26.57 -13.07
CA TRP A 480 11.36 25.59 -11.99
C TRP A 480 11.88 26.22 -10.71
N GLN A 481 11.35 25.79 -9.55
CA GLN A 481 11.78 26.33 -8.26
C GLN A 481 13.26 26.02 -7.99
N PHE A 482 13.70 24.81 -8.32
CA PHE A 482 15.09 24.39 -8.28
C PHE A 482 15.47 23.72 -9.61
N TYR A 483 16.65 24.05 -10.11
CA TYR A 483 17.21 23.47 -11.32
C TYR A 483 18.69 23.12 -11.12
N TRP A 484 19.10 21.94 -11.60
CA TRP A 484 20.50 21.57 -11.75
C TRP A 484 20.76 21.28 -13.22
N GLY A 485 21.70 22.00 -13.84
CA GLY A 485 22.22 21.67 -15.15
C GLY A 485 23.11 20.42 -15.14
N ASP A 486 23.69 20.10 -16.30
CA ASP A 486 24.44 18.85 -16.51
C ASP A 486 25.62 18.68 -15.55
N ASN A 487 26.33 19.77 -15.26
CA ASN A 487 27.53 19.78 -14.43
C ASN A 487 27.31 20.45 -13.07
N ASP A 488 26.10 20.94 -12.80
CA ASP A 488 25.80 21.68 -11.58
C ASP A 488 25.67 20.72 -10.40
N ILE A 489 26.33 21.10 -9.30
CA ILE A 489 26.35 20.35 -8.05
C ILE A 489 25.34 20.95 -7.05
N GLU A 490 25.16 22.26 -7.08
CA GLU A 490 24.18 23.00 -6.27
C GLU A 490 23.04 23.50 -7.15
N PRO A 491 21.81 23.64 -6.60
CA PRO A 491 20.69 24.10 -7.38
C PRO A 491 20.79 25.59 -7.71
N ILE A 492 20.35 25.92 -8.91
CA ILE A 492 19.96 27.26 -9.31
C ILE A 492 18.52 27.46 -8.84
N THR A 493 18.30 28.42 -7.96
CA THR A 493 16.98 28.91 -7.51
C THR A 493 16.65 30.18 -8.30
N GLU A 494 15.40 30.39 -8.72
CA GLU A 494 14.97 31.50 -9.59
C GLU A 494 15.75 32.81 -9.35
N THR A 495 16.52 33.28 -10.34
CA THR A 495 16.04 34.23 -11.35
C THR A 495 16.44 33.83 -12.78
N LYS A 496 15.44 33.76 -13.67
CA LYS A 496 15.53 33.59 -15.14
C LYS A 496 16.61 32.60 -15.61
N VAL A 497 16.25 31.32 -15.69
CA VAL A 497 16.95 30.41 -16.60
C VAL A 497 16.26 30.53 -17.94
N ASP A 498 16.84 31.30 -18.86
CA ASP A 498 16.58 31.08 -20.27
C ASP A 498 17.09 29.66 -20.56
N MET A 499 16.17 28.72 -20.76
CA MET A 499 16.52 27.38 -21.20
C MET A 499 17.29 27.53 -22.52
N PRO A 500 18.49 26.94 -22.66
CA PRO A 500 19.20 27.01 -23.92
C PRO A 500 18.33 26.34 -24.99
N ASP A 501 17.95 27.13 -26.01
CA ASP A 501 17.39 26.59 -27.25
C ASP A 501 18.34 25.51 -27.78
N ASN A 502 17.76 24.37 -28.18
CA ASN A 502 18.44 23.18 -28.69
C ASN A 502 19.50 23.48 -29.76
#